data_AF-A0A7V9VEG0-F1
#
_entry.id   AF-A0A7V9VEG0-F1
#
_cell.length_a   1.000
_cell.length_b   1.000
_cell.length_c   1.000
_cell.angle_alpha   90.00
_cell.angle_beta   90.00
_cell.angle_gamma   90.00
#
_symmetry.space_group_name_H-M   'P 1'
#
loop_
_entity.id
_entity.type
_entity.pdbx_description
1 polymer ?
#
loop_
_entity_poly.entity_id
_entity_poly.type
_entity_poly.pdbx_seq_one_letter_code
_entity_poly.pdbx_strand_id
1 'polypeptide(L)' 'MNPRNHGPNTTLIAAMGPGGIVAAMTLEGPMDRDAFDVYVEQGLVSTLRPGQTVIWDNLRVHKSAKAMTQIEAAGCQVVF' A
#
# COMPACT_ATOMS: atom_id res chain seq x y z
N MET A 1 -34.97 8.08 11.40
CA MET A 1 -33.55 7.95 11.01
C MET A 1 -33.44 6.88 9.93
N ASN A 2 -32.99 7.24 8.73
CA ASN A 2 -32.71 6.25 7.69
C ASN A 2 -31.24 5.80 7.88
N PRO A 3 -30.91 4.49 7.98
CA PRO A 3 -29.54 4.00 8.17
C PRO A 3 -28.64 4.17 6.94
N ARG A 4 -28.81 5.24 6.15
CA ARG A 4 -28.14 5.50 4.87
C ARG A 4 -27.31 6.77 4.88
N ASN A 5 -27.00 7.32 6.05
CA ASN A 5 -26.10 8.47 6.19
C ASN A 5 -24.66 7.99 6.46
N HIS A 6 -24.21 7.00 5.69
CA HIS A 6 -22.81 6.59 5.69
C HIS A 6 -22.05 7.74 5.01
N GLY A 7 -21.18 8.43 5.74
CA GLY A 7 -20.29 9.40 5.11
C GLY A 7 -19.48 8.77 3.96
N PRO A 8 -18.58 9.54 3.34
CA PRO A 8 -17.69 9.03 2.32
C PRO A 8 -17.01 7.72 2.76
N ASN A 9 -16.84 6.77 1.84
CA ASN A 9 -16.07 5.56 2.13
C ASN A 9 -14.63 5.97 2.47
N THR A 10 -14.05 5.39 3.51
CA THR A 10 -12.62 5.58 3.82
C THR A 10 -11.88 4.29 3.55
N THR A 11 -10.87 4.34 2.68
CA THR A 11 -9.96 3.22 2.43
C THR A 11 -8.76 3.33 3.36
N LEU A 12 -8.42 2.24 4.04
CA LEU A 12 -7.18 2.06 4.79
C LEU A 12 -6.29 1.08 4.02
N ILE A 13 -5.07 1.49 3.71
CA ILE A 13 -3.99 0.58 3.29
C ILE A 13 -2.98 0.48 4.42
N ALA A 14 -2.51 -0.74 4.70
CA ALA A 14 -1.48 -0.97 5.69
C ALA A 14 -0.59 -2.14 5.28
N ALA A 15 0.70 -2.02 5.59
CA ALA A 15 1.66 -3.10 5.51
C ALA A 15 1.95 -3.57 6.93
N MET A 16 2.08 -4.88 7.10
CA MET A 16 2.35 -5.52 8.38
C MET A 16 3.57 -6.43 8.26
N GLY A 17 4.47 -6.32 9.23
CA GLY A 17 5.57 -7.25 9.43
C GLY A 17 5.40 -8.04 10.73
N PRO A 18 6.39 -8.88 11.10
CA PRO A 18 6.33 -9.69 12.33
C PRO A 18 6.16 -8.89 13.62
N GLY A 19 6.53 -7.60 13.62
CA GLY A 19 6.37 -6.69 14.77
C GLY A 19 5.08 -5.86 14.75
N GLY A 20 4.18 -6.08 13.80
CA GLY A 20 2.95 -5.31 13.62
C GLY A 20 2.95 -4.41 12.39
N ILE A 21 2.05 -3.42 12.38
CA ILE A 21 1.89 -2.48 11.25
C ILE A 21 3.15 -1.62 11.13
N VAL A 22 3.70 -1.56 9.91
CA VAL A 22 4.94 -0.80 9.62
C VAL A 22 4.67 0.47 8.81
N ALA A 23 3.65 0.46 7.96
CA ALA A 23 3.21 1.63 7.19
C ALA A 23 1.70 1.60 7.04
N ALA A 24 1.03 2.74 7.20
CA ALA A 24 -0.41 2.86 7.01
C ALA A 24 -0.77 4.22 6.39
N MET A 25 -1.83 4.23 5.58
CA MET A 25 -2.38 5.44 5.00
C MET A 25 -3.90 5.29 4.86
N THR A 26 -4.62 6.37 5.16
CA THR A 26 -6.06 6.47 4.88
C THR A 26 -6.30 7.41 3.72
N LEU A 27 -7.27 7.10 2.88
CA LEU A 27 -7.77 7.99 1.83
C LEU A 27 -9.29 7.96 1.79
N GLU A 28 -9.91 9.09 1.49
CA GLU A 28 -11.34 9.17 1.25
C GLU A 28 -11.63 8.67 -0.18
N GLY A 29 -12.53 7.70 -0.32
CA GLY A 29 -12.87 7.06 -1.58
C GLY A 29 -12.10 5.76 -1.86
N PRO A 30 -12.22 5.22 -3.08
CA PRO A 30 -11.50 4.03 -3.50
C PRO A 30 -10.02 4.31 -3.75
N MET A 31 -9.17 3.33 -3.50
CA MET A 31 -7.76 3.38 -3.93
C MET A 31 -7.65 3.19 -5.44
N ASP A 32 -6.87 4.05 -6.08
CA ASP A 32 -6.39 3.88 -7.44
C ASP A 32 -4.87 3.67 -7.49
N ARG A 33 -4.32 3.65 -8.70
CA ARG A 33 -2.88 3.41 -8.92
C ARG A 33 -2.02 4.56 -8.41
N ASP A 34 -2.46 5.80 -8.57
CA ASP A 34 -1.67 6.97 -8.17
C ASP A 34 -1.58 7.08 -6.64
N ALA A 35 -2.71 6.86 -5.96
CA ALA A 35 -2.74 6.76 -4.50
C ALA A 35 -1.89 5.58 -3.98
N PHE A 36 -1.91 4.45 -4.68
CA PHE A 36 -1.07 3.30 -4.34
C PHE A 36 0.43 3.61 -4.51
N ASP A 37 0.83 4.26 -5.60
CA ASP A 37 2.21 4.68 -5.82
C ASP A 37 2.67 5.66 -4.74
N VAL A 38 1.82 6.60 -4.33
CA VAL A 38 2.10 7.51 -3.21
C VAL A 38 2.30 6.74 -1.91
N TYR A 39 1.44 5.76 -1.61
CA TYR A 39 1.59 4.91 -0.43
C TYR A 39 2.93 4.17 -0.44
N VAL A 40 3.34 3.61 -1.58
CA VAL A 40 4.61 2.88 -1.69
C VAL A 40 5.79 3.83 -1.50
N GLU A 41 5.80 4.94 -2.24
CA GLU A 41 6.88 5.92 -2.24
C GLU A 41 7.09 6.58 -0.87
N GLN A 42 6.01 7.07 -0.26
CA GLN A 42 6.08 7.90 0.94
C GLN A 42 5.89 7.11 2.23
N GLY A 43 5.12 6.02 2.18
CA GLY A 43 4.83 5.18 3.34
C GLY A 43 5.77 3.98 3.39
N LEU A 44 5.63 3.06 2.44
CA LEU A 44 6.19 1.72 2.55
C LEU A 44 7.71 1.68 2.45
N VAL A 45 8.30 2.31 1.41
CA VAL A 45 9.72 2.13 1.06
C VAL A 45 10.66 2.46 2.23
N SER A 46 10.36 3.50 3.01
CA SER A 46 11.17 3.91 4.16
C SER A 46 11.23 2.88 5.29
N THR A 47 10.28 1.94 5.31
CA THR A 47 10.16 0.91 6.35
C THR A 47 10.86 -0.40 5.97
N LEU A 48 11.22 -0.54 4.70
CA LEU A 48 11.81 -1.75 4.15
C LEU A 48 13.31 -1.85 4.47
N ARG A 49 13.78 -3.09 4.52
CA ARG A 49 15.19 -3.44 4.64
C ARG A 49 15.60 -4.33 3.46
N PRO A 50 16.80 -4.13 2.88
CA PRO A 50 17.29 -4.99 1.82
C PRO A 50 17.17 -6.48 2.16
N GLY A 51 16.74 -7.28 1.19
CA GLY A 51 16.48 -8.72 1.34
C GLY A 51 15.06 -9.07 1.81
N GLN A 52 14.21 -8.10 2.16
CA GLN A 52 12.81 -8.37 2.46
C GLN A 52 11.95 -8.60 1.20
N THR A 53 10.90 -9.40 1.36
CA THR A 53 9.86 -9.61 0.35
C THR A 53 8.58 -8.87 0.76
N VAL A 54 8.09 -8.02 -0.13
CA VAL A 54 6.76 -7.40 -0.05
C VAL A 54 5.76 -8.33 -0.71
N ILE A 55 4.72 -8.71 0.03
CA ILE A 55 3.62 -9.53 -0.45
C ILE A 55 2.35 -8.67 -0.40
N TRP A 56 1.64 -8.59 -1.51
CA TRP A 56 0.34 -7.92 -1.63
C TRP A 56 -0.58 -8.74 -2.52
N ASP A 57 -1.85 -8.36 -2.68
CA ASP A 57 -2.76 -9.09 -3.54
C ASP A 57 -2.57 -8.79 -5.05
N ASN A 58 -3.21 -9.61 -5.87
CA ASN A 58 -3.04 -9.62 -7.33
C ASN A 58 -3.94 -8.60 -8.07
N LEU A 59 -4.56 -7.63 -7.38
CA LEU A 59 -5.38 -6.60 -8.00
C LEU A 59 -4.57 -5.71 -8.95
N ARG A 60 -5.22 -5.24 -10.01
CA ARG A 60 -4.58 -4.42 -11.05
C ARG A 60 -3.93 -3.14 -10.53
N VAL A 61 -4.42 -2.55 -9.45
CA VAL A 61 -3.82 -1.34 -8.87
C VAL A 61 -2.44 -1.62 -8.26
N HIS A 62 -2.21 -2.83 -7.71
CA HIS A 62 -0.94 -3.23 -7.13
C HIS A 62 0.12 -3.59 -8.17
N LYS A 63 -0.29 -3.82 -9.42
CA LYS A 63 0.62 -4.06 -10.56
C LYS A 63 1.19 -2.77 -11.13
N SER A 64 1.71 -1.90 -10.26
CA SER A 64 2.38 -0.67 -10.65
C SER A 64 3.87 -0.90 -10.84
N ALA A 65 4.36 -0.64 -12.06
CA ALA A 65 5.80 -0.72 -12.35
C ALA A 65 6.58 0.30 -11.52
N LYS A 66 6.03 1.50 -11.29
CA LYS A 66 6.65 2.54 -10.47
C LYS A 66 6.87 2.04 -9.03
N ALA A 67 5.82 1.51 -8.41
CA ALA A 67 5.90 0.93 -7.07
C ALA A 67 6.93 -0.21 -6.99
N MET A 68 6.90 -1.16 -7.94
CA MET A 68 7.86 -2.27 -7.97
C MET A 68 9.30 -1.76 -8.09
N THR A 69 9.58 -0.83 -8.99
CA THR A 69 10.91 -0.24 -9.15
C THR A 69 11.41 0.43 -7.87
N GLN A 70 10.54 1.12 -7.12
CA GLN A 70 10.93 1.74 -5.85
C GLN A 70 11.26 0.70 -4.76
N ILE A 71 10.49 -0.39 -4.70
CA ILE A 71 10.75 -1.50 -3.76
C ILE A 71 12.04 -2.23 -4.13
N GLU A 72 12.26 -2.49 -5.42
CA GLU A 72 13.49 -3.12 -5.92
C GLU A 72 14.72 -2.24 -5.69
N ALA A 73 14.60 -0.91 -5.85
CA ALA A 73 15.66 0.04 -5.53
C ALA A 73 16.03 0.06 -4.04
N ALA A 74 15.10 -0.33 -3.16
CA ALA A 74 15.38 -0.55 -1.73
C ALA A 74 16.05 -1.91 -1.44
N GLY A 75 16.37 -2.71 -2.46
CA GLY A 75 16.95 -4.04 -2.34
C GLY A 75 15.94 -5.11 -1.93
N CYS A 76 14.65 -4.87 -2.14
CA CYS A 76 13.56 -5.78 -1.81
C CYS A 76 12.97 -6.44 -3.07
N GLN A 77 12.06 -7.38 -2.87
CA GLN A 77 11.35 -8.08 -3.95
C GLN A 77 9.84 -8.02 -3.74
N VAL A 78 9.07 -8.17 -4.81
CA VAL A 78 7.60 -8.16 -4.79
C VAL A 78 7.04 -9.51 -5.21
N VAL A 79 6.02 -9.98 -4.51
CA VAL A 79 5.22 -11.18 -4.84
C VAL A 79 3.73 -10.83 -4.79
N PHE A 80 2.95 -11.42 -5.72
CA PHE A 80 1.49 -11.27 -5.86
C PHE A 80 0.76 -12.60 -5.62
#